data_AF-A0A2H4RMU8-F1
#
_entry.id   AF-A0A2H4RMU8-F1
#
_cell.length_a   1.000
_cell.length_b   1.000
_cell.length_c   1.000
_cell.angle_alpha   90.00
_cell.angle_beta   90.00
_cell.angle_gamma   90.00
#
_symmetry.space_group_name_H-M   'P 1'
#
loop_
_entity.id
_entity.type
_entity.pdbx_description
1 polymer ?
#
loop_
_entity_poly.entity_id
_entity_poly.type
_entity_poly.pdbx_seq_one_letter_code
_entity_poly.pdbx_strand_id
1 'polypeptide(L)'
;MFKGRWDTSAVPIEDVVRCALLMDEIAAMQPKLQVLGVTIIVDLEGLSVSHVRQLTPAIAHQIVSLMGVSFPLLNHGLHVIRYSWILNTFFYVFKQFIPAAAWNRMHFHGYDMTSLHKHIDPEYLPPEYGGRSRQTITFEEWVRGVNRYKDDFMVSELRELGYTVTK
;
A
#
# COMPACT_ATOMS: atom_id res chain seq x y z
N MET A 1 2.08 -4.83 0.46
CA MET A 1 1.76 -6.22 0.88
C MET A 1 0.42 -6.65 0.29
N PHE A 2 0.40 -7.24 -0.91
CA PHE A 2 -0.69 -8.05 -1.49
C PHE A 2 -0.09 -8.88 -2.64
N LYS A 3 0.67 -9.94 -2.33
CA LYS A 3 1.33 -10.79 -3.33
C LYS A 3 0.32 -11.69 -4.09
N GLY A 4 -0.68 -11.11 -4.76
CA GLY A 4 -1.73 -11.85 -5.47
C GLY A 4 -2.51 -12.85 -4.60
N ARG A 5 -2.44 -12.73 -3.28
CA ARG A 5 -3.08 -13.62 -2.30
C ARG A 5 -4.55 -13.29 -2.06
N TRP A 6 -5.07 -12.26 -2.71
CA TRP A 6 -6.44 -11.84 -2.56
C TRP A 6 -7.34 -12.75 -3.41
N ASP A 7 -8.17 -13.56 -2.76
CA ASP A 7 -9.21 -14.31 -3.45
C ASP A 7 -10.42 -13.41 -3.72
N THR A 8 -10.56 -12.98 -4.98
CA THR A 8 -11.66 -12.13 -5.44
C THR A 8 -13.05 -12.77 -5.34
N SER A 9 -13.13 -14.08 -5.14
CA SER A 9 -14.40 -14.79 -4.95
C SER A 9 -14.84 -14.84 -3.48
N ALA A 10 -13.88 -14.75 -2.56
CA ALA A 10 -14.13 -14.82 -1.13
C ALA A 10 -14.21 -13.44 -0.46
N VAL A 11 -13.42 -12.47 -0.93
CA VAL A 11 -13.31 -11.14 -0.33
C VAL A 11 -13.61 -10.08 -1.40
N PRO A 12 -14.59 -9.18 -1.19
CA PRO A 12 -14.89 -8.11 -2.13
C PRO A 12 -13.79 -7.03 -2.11
N ILE A 13 -13.64 -6.28 -3.21
CA ILE A 13 -12.56 -5.29 -3.32
C ILE A 13 -12.72 -4.14 -2.33
N GLU A 14 -13.95 -3.82 -1.96
CA GLU A 14 -14.28 -2.81 -0.96
C GLU A 14 -13.63 -3.12 0.38
N ASP A 15 -13.55 -4.39 0.78
CA ASP A 15 -12.90 -4.80 2.02
C ASP A 15 -11.37 -4.68 1.93
N VAL A 16 -10.80 -4.93 0.75
CA VAL A 16 -9.37 -4.70 0.48
C VAL A 16 -9.04 -3.21 0.58
N VAL A 17 -9.88 -2.35 -0.01
CA VAL A 17 -9.74 -0.89 0.06
C VAL A 17 -9.90 -0.39 1.50
N ARG A 18 -10.89 -0.89 2.25
CA ARG A 18 -11.08 -0.56 3.68
C ARG A 18 -9.88 -0.99 4.54
N CYS A 19 -9.29 -2.14 4.23
CA CYS A 19 -8.09 -2.62 4.91
C CYS A 19 -6.91 -1.69 4.66
N ALA A 20 -6.69 -1.28 3.41
CA ALA A 20 -5.65 -0.31 3.06
C ALA A 20 -5.89 1.06 3.74
N LEU A 21 -7.15 1.54 3.76
CA LEU A 21 -7.52 2.76 4.49
C LEU A 21 -7.20 2.64 5.98
N LEU A 22 -7.54 1.51 6.63
CA LEU A 22 -7.22 1.29 8.04
C LEU A 22 -5.70 1.31 8.31
N MET A 23 -4.91 0.70 7.42
CA MET A 23 -3.44 0.75 7.51
C MET A 23 -2.92 2.18 7.44
N ASP A 24 -3.45 2.96 6.52
CA ASP A 24 -3.13 4.36 6.33
C ASP A 24 -3.51 5.18 7.59
N GLU A 25 -4.75 5.11 8.09
CA GLU A 25 -5.16 5.82 9.30
C GLU A 25 -4.25 5.51 10.50
N ILE A 26 -3.92 4.23 10.70
CA ILE A 26 -2.99 3.83 11.75
C ILE A 26 -1.59 4.41 11.52
N ALA A 27 -1.11 4.46 10.27
CA ALA A 27 0.16 5.08 9.94
C ALA A 27 0.14 6.60 10.22
N ALA A 28 -0.95 7.30 9.91
CA ALA A 28 -1.10 8.73 10.22
C ALA A 28 -1.08 9.00 11.73
N MET A 29 -1.58 8.09 12.56
CA MET A 29 -1.54 8.25 14.02
C MET A 29 -0.15 8.03 14.63
N GLN A 30 0.84 7.53 13.88
CA GLN A 30 2.18 7.29 14.41
C GLN A 30 3.05 8.55 14.34
N PRO A 31 3.47 9.15 15.49
CA PRO A 31 4.25 10.39 15.49
C PRO A 31 5.57 10.27 14.72
N LYS A 32 6.19 9.09 14.79
CA LYS A 32 7.42 8.80 14.05
C LYS A 32 7.22 8.92 12.54
N LEU A 33 6.11 8.42 12.01
CA LEU A 33 5.81 8.49 10.57
C LEU A 33 5.39 9.89 10.13
N GLN A 34 4.71 10.65 11.00
CA GLN A 34 4.39 12.05 10.73
C GLN A 34 5.66 12.91 10.51
N VAL A 35 6.74 12.63 11.25
CA VAL A 35 8.01 13.35 11.14
C VAL A 35 8.90 12.80 10.01
N LEU A 36 9.05 11.47 9.93
CA LEU A 36 10.01 10.85 9.00
C LEU A 36 9.43 10.61 7.61
N GLY A 37 8.11 10.53 7.48
CA GLY A 37 7.44 10.11 6.25
C GLY A 37 7.55 8.62 5.97
N VAL A 38 7.15 8.24 4.76
CA VAL A 38 7.07 6.85 4.28
C VAL A 38 7.59 6.70 2.86
N THR A 39 7.99 5.48 2.50
CA THR A 39 8.19 5.02 1.12
C THR A 39 7.31 3.81 0.91
N ILE A 40 6.53 3.80 -0.17
CA ILE A 40 5.51 2.79 -0.42
C ILE A 40 5.99 1.88 -1.55
N ILE A 41 5.92 0.55 -1.34
CA ILE A 41 6.17 -0.45 -2.37
C ILE A 41 4.86 -1.18 -2.68
N VAL A 42 4.41 -1.07 -3.92
CA VAL A 42 3.26 -1.78 -4.46
C VAL A 42 3.75 -2.91 -5.35
N ASP A 43 3.55 -4.12 -4.84
CA ASP A 43 3.97 -5.35 -5.48
C ASP A 43 2.79 -6.00 -6.19
N LEU A 44 2.87 -6.06 -7.52
CA LEU A 44 1.78 -6.52 -8.38
C LEU A 44 1.94 -7.98 -8.84
N GLU A 45 2.89 -8.72 -8.26
CA GLU A 45 3.05 -10.14 -8.58
C GLU A 45 1.78 -10.92 -8.23
N GLY A 46 1.32 -11.77 -9.15
CA GLY A 46 0.10 -12.57 -8.99
C GLY A 46 -1.19 -11.82 -9.30
N LEU A 47 -1.13 -10.54 -9.70
CA LEU A 47 -2.31 -9.84 -10.23
C LEU A 47 -2.81 -10.56 -11.50
N SER A 48 -4.09 -10.88 -11.50
CA SER A 48 -4.75 -11.65 -12.56
C SER A 48 -5.94 -10.86 -13.14
N VAL A 49 -6.53 -11.37 -14.22
CA VAL A 49 -7.72 -10.76 -14.83
C VAL A 49 -8.90 -10.69 -13.85
N SER A 50 -9.05 -11.65 -12.93
CA SER A 50 -10.13 -11.62 -11.94
C SER A 50 -10.00 -10.42 -11.00
N HIS A 51 -8.78 -10.07 -10.60
CA HIS A 51 -8.50 -8.86 -9.83
C HIS A 51 -8.78 -7.59 -10.63
N VAL A 52 -8.31 -7.53 -11.88
CA VAL A 52 -8.51 -6.35 -12.74
C VAL A 52 -9.98 -6.07 -12.98
N ARG A 53 -10.83 -7.10 -13.08
CA ARG A 53 -12.29 -6.95 -13.25
C ARG A 53 -12.99 -6.26 -12.08
N GLN A 54 -12.38 -6.23 -10.90
CA GLN A 54 -12.93 -5.53 -9.73
C GLN A 54 -12.70 -4.01 -9.78
N LEU A 55 -11.84 -3.53 -10.69
CA LEU A 55 -11.41 -2.14 -10.75
C LEU A 55 -12.41 -1.27 -11.52
N THR A 56 -13.47 -0.84 -10.83
CA THR A 56 -14.30 0.26 -11.33
C THR A 56 -13.54 1.60 -11.25
N PRO A 57 -13.94 2.64 -12.00
CA PRO A 57 -13.32 3.96 -11.90
C PRO A 57 -13.29 4.52 -10.48
N ALA A 58 -14.37 4.30 -9.70
CA ALA A 58 -14.45 4.74 -8.31
C ALA A 58 -13.42 4.03 -7.41
N ILE A 59 -13.28 2.72 -7.56
CA ILE A 59 -12.28 1.93 -6.83
C ILE A 59 -10.86 2.33 -7.24
N ALA A 60 -10.60 2.55 -8.53
CA ALA A 60 -9.30 3.00 -9.00
C ALA A 60 -8.91 4.36 -8.40
N HIS A 61 -9.85 5.31 -8.33
CA HIS A 61 -9.63 6.61 -7.69
C HIS A 61 -9.30 6.48 -6.19
N GLN A 62 -10.02 5.61 -5.47
CA GLN A 62 -9.74 5.32 -4.06
C GLN A 62 -8.34 4.74 -3.87
N ILE A 63 -7.97 3.74 -4.67
CA ILE A 63 -6.63 3.13 -4.62
C ILE A 63 -5.54 4.17 -4.90
N VAL A 64 -5.70 5.05 -5.90
CA VAL A 64 -4.72 6.13 -6.16
C VAL A 64 -4.56 7.03 -4.94
N SER A 65 -5.68 7.40 -4.29
CA SER A 65 -5.65 8.25 -3.10
C SER A 65 -4.85 7.60 -1.96
N LEU A 66 -5.06 6.30 -1.74
CA LEU A 66 -4.38 5.45 -0.76
C LEU A 66 -2.91 5.15 -1.10
N MET A 67 -2.46 5.34 -2.33
CA MET A 67 -1.04 5.19 -2.71
C MET A 67 -0.15 6.35 -2.22
N GLY A 68 -0.61 7.10 -1.20
CA GLY A 68 0.11 8.25 -0.66
C GLY A 68 0.09 9.48 -1.56
N VAL A 69 -0.90 9.57 -2.46
CA VAL A 69 -1.12 10.75 -3.33
C VAL A 69 -1.90 11.84 -2.59
N SER A 70 -2.89 11.43 -1.79
CA SER A 70 -3.76 12.32 -1.02
C SER A 70 -3.57 12.16 0.49
N PHE A 71 -2.63 11.33 0.91
CA PHE A 71 -2.44 10.96 2.31
C PHE A 71 -1.60 12.00 3.07
N PRO A 72 -1.93 12.36 4.33
CA PRO A 72 -1.27 13.43 5.09
C PRO A 72 0.09 13.03 5.68
N LEU A 73 0.82 12.12 5.03
CA LEU A 73 2.20 11.80 5.37
C LEU A 73 3.14 12.25 4.25
N LEU A 74 4.36 12.63 4.63
CA LEU A 74 5.43 12.87 3.68
C LEU A 74 5.76 11.57 2.94
N ASN A 75 5.33 11.46 1.69
CA ASN A 75 5.66 10.35 0.82
C ASN A 75 6.93 10.66 0.03
N HIS A 76 8.01 9.93 0.31
CA HIS A 76 9.31 10.06 -0.36
C HIS A 76 9.35 9.37 -1.73
N GLY A 77 8.50 8.36 -1.94
CA GLY A 77 8.50 7.58 -3.17
C GLY A 77 7.46 6.46 -3.15
N LEU A 78 6.83 6.25 -4.29
CA LEU A 78 5.92 5.13 -4.57
C LEU A 78 6.54 4.24 -5.65
N HIS A 79 6.87 3.01 -5.28
CA HIS A 79 7.58 2.06 -6.12
C HIS A 79 6.66 0.92 -6.54
N VAL A 80 6.41 0.77 -7.84
CA VAL A 80 5.58 -0.30 -8.40
C VAL A 80 6.47 -1.36 -9.01
N ILE A 81 6.36 -2.60 -8.52
CA ILE A 81 7.23 -3.73 -8.87
C ILE A 81 6.42 -4.95 -9.33
N ARG A 82 7.11 -5.86 -10.03
CA ARG A 82 6.66 -7.19 -10.47
C ARG A 82 5.33 -7.21 -11.20
N TYR A 83 5.18 -6.28 -12.12
CA TYR A 83 4.00 -6.17 -12.96
C TYR A 83 4.24 -6.71 -14.38
N SER A 84 3.21 -7.26 -15.02
CA SER A 84 3.26 -7.72 -16.42
C SER A 84 2.67 -6.69 -17.39
N TRP A 85 2.82 -6.92 -18.70
CA TRP A 85 2.26 -6.11 -19.80
C TRP A 85 0.73 -5.94 -19.77
N ILE A 86 0.03 -6.78 -18.99
CA ILE A 86 -1.39 -6.60 -18.63
C ILE A 86 -1.66 -5.23 -17.96
N LEU A 87 -0.59 -4.54 -17.53
CA LEU A 87 -0.62 -3.16 -17.08
C LEU A 87 -1.04 -2.12 -18.12
N ASN A 88 -0.93 -2.34 -19.44
CA ASN A 88 -1.27 -1.25 -20.37
C ASN A 88 -2.72 -0.76 -20.19
N THR A 89 -3.65 -1.66 -19.85
CA THR A 89 -5.03 -1.31 -19.50
C THR A 89 -5.14 -0.76 -18.08
N PHE A 90 -4.49 -1.39 -17.10
CA PHE A 90 -4.48 -0.96 -15.70
C PHE A 90 -3.93 0.47 -15.57
N PHE A 91 -2.72 0.72 -16.07
CA PHE A 91 -2.05 2.00 -16.07
C PHE A 91 -2.89 3.08 -16.77
N TYR A 92 -3.61 2.74 -17.83
CA TYR A 92 -4.52 3.69 -18.50
C TYR A 92 -5.69 4.13 -17.61
N VAL A 93 -6.24 3.23 -16.79
CA VAL A 93 -7.30 3.56 -15.84
C VAL A 93 -6.74 4.36 -14.65
N PHE A 94 -5.61 3.96 -14.09
CA PHE A 94 -5.04 4.64 -12.91
C PHE A 94 -4.47 6.02 -13.24
N LYS A 95 -3.80 6.19 -14.40
CA LYS A 95 -3.14 7.45 -14.76
C LYS A 95 -4.07 8.66 -14.75
N GLN A 96 -5.37 8.46 -15.05
CA GLN A 96 -6.34 9.56 -15.13
C GLN A 96 -6.62 10.19 -13.75
N PHE A 97 -6.38 9.43 -12.67
CA PHE A 97 -6.62 9.87 -11.30
C PHE A 97 -5.33 10.30 -10.58
N ILE A 98 -4.16 10.08 -11.19
CA ILE A 98 -2.86 10.47 -10.60
C ILE A 98 -2.60 11.94 -10.91
N PRO A 99 -2.52 12.82 -9.89
CA PRO A 99 -2.19 14.23 -10.08
C PRO A 99 -0.81 14.42 -10.69
N ALA A 100 -0.64 15.46 -11.51
CA ALA A 100 0.63 15.81 -12.14
C ALA A 100 1.81 15.84 -11.16
N ALA A 101 1.60 16.39 -9.96
CA ALA A 101 2.63 16.50 -8.93
C ALA A 101 3.07 15.14 -8.34
N ALA A 102 2.19 14.13 -8.34
CA ALA A 102 2.48 12.81 -7.78
C ALA A 102 3.40 12.00 -8.70
N TRP A 103 3.34 12.20 -10.02
CA TRP A 103 4.14 11.47 -11.00
C TRP A 103 5.65 11.53 -10.72
N ASN A 104 6.14 12.66 -10.21
CA ASN A 104 7.56 12.84 -9.89
C ASN A 104 8.06 11.92 -8.76
N ARG A 105 7.14 11.34 -7.97
CA ARG A 105 7.43 10.43 -6.85
C ARG A 105 7.11 8.98 -7.19
N MET A 106 6.60 8.70 -8.38
CA MET A 106 6.22 7.35 -8.80
C MET A 106 7.32 6.72 -9.64
N HIS A 107 7.70 5.51 -9.28
CA HIS A 107 8.76 4.75 -9.93
C HIS A 107 8.24 3.37 -10.33
N PHE A 108 8.40 3.02 -11.60
CA PHE A 108 7.93 1.76 -12.17
C PHE A 108 9.14 0.91 -12.56
N HIS A 109 9.30 -0.22 -11.88
CA HIS A 109 10.52 -1.05 -12.00
C HIS A 109 10.30 -2.34 -12.80
N GLY A 110 9.04 -2.75 -13.02
CA GLY A 110 8.72 -4.05 -13.58
C GLY A 110 9.35 -5.16 -12.73
N TYR A 111 10.01 -6.12 -13.36
CA TYR A 111 10.74 -7.20 -12.67
C TYR A 111 12.22 -6.86 -12.40
N ASP A 112 12.69 -5.64 -12.72
CA ASP A 112 14.07 -5.24 -12.48
C ASP A 112 14.27 -4.69 -11.05
N MET A 113 14.69 -5.56 -10.14
CA MET A 113 15.00 -5.16 -8.75
C MET A 113 16.23 -4.26 -8.64
N THR A 114 17.14 -4.29 -9.62
CA THR A 114 18.30 -3.38 -9.59
C THR A 114 17.85 -1.93 -9.77
N SER A 115 16.76 -1.71 -10.52
CA SER A 115 16.10 -0.40 -10.62
C SER A 115 15.54 0.03 -9.27
N LEU A 116 14.88 -0.86 -8.51
CA LEU A 116 14.39 -0.55 -7.15
C LEU A 116 15.54 -0.18 -6.20
N HIS A 117 16.65 -0.92 -6.27
CA HIS A 117 17.81 -0.72 -5.39
C HIS A 117 18.53 0.62 -5.60
N LYS A 118 18.30 1.31 -6.72
CA LYS A 118 18.78 2.68 -6.93
C LYS A 118 18.06 3.71 -6.06
N HIS A 119 16.86 3.37 -5.56
CA HIS A 119 16.03 4.24 -4.75
C HIS A 119 15.99 3.84 -3.27
N ILE A 120 16.08 2.54 -2.98
CA ILE A 120 16.01 2.01 -1.62
C ILE A 120 17.21 1.09 -1.39
N ASP A 121 18.01 1.38 -0.35
CA ASP A 121 19.16 0.53 0.00
C ASP A 121 18.67 -0.90 0.33
N PRO A 122 19.27 -1.94 -0.29
CA PRO A 122 18.97 -3.33 0.02
C PRO A 122 19.01 -3.69 1.51
N GLU A 123 19.76 -2.97 2.35
CA GLU A 123 19.75 -3.15 3.81
C GLU A 123 18.37 -2.95 4.45
N TYR A 124 17.51 -2.12 3.86
CA TYR A 124 16.16 -1.85 4.36
C TYR A 124 15.06 -2.65 3.66
N LEU A 125 15.41 -3.41 2.62
CA LEU A 125 14.47 -4.23 1.86
C LEU A 125 14.40 -5.67 2.38
N PRO A 126 13.23 -6.32 2.28
CA PRO A 126 13.09 -7.74 2.57
C PRO A 126 13.84 -8.63 1.56
N PRO A 127 14.21 -9.87 1.95
CA PRO A 127 14.91 -10.81 1.06
C PRO A 127 14.21 -11.08 -0.27
N GLU A 128 12.87 -11.14 -0.30
CA GLU A 128 12.11 -11.34 -1.55
C GLU A 128 12.28 -10.22 -2.59
N TYR A 129 12.73 -9.04 -2.17
CA TYR A 129 13.03 -7.92 -3.06
C TYR A 129 14.55 -7.75 -3.27
N GLY A 130 15.33 -8.80 -3.00
CA GLY A 130 16.80 -8.79 -3.11
C GLY A 130 17.50 -8.03 -1.98
N GLY A 131 16.80 -7.81 -0.86
CA GLY A 131 17.32 -7.10 0.30
C GLY A 131 17.93 -8.00 1.37
N ARG A 132 18.38 -7.38 2.47
CA ARG A 132 19.02 -8.02 3.63
C ARG A 132 18.41 -7.58 4.97
N SER A 133 17.31 -6.84 4.94
CA SER A 133 16.66 -6.35 6.17
C SER A 133 16.21 -7.52 7.03
N ARG A 134 16.53 -7.42 8.32
CA ARG A 134 16.04 -8.34 9.36
C ARG A 134 14.81 -7.80 10.10
N GLN A 135 14.35 -6.60 9.75
CA GLN A 135 13.29 -5.87 10.46
C GLN A 135 11.96 -5.91 9.70
N THR A 136 11.78 -6.88 8.82
CA THR A 136 10.56 -7.03 8.03
C THR A 136 9.52 -7.78 8.83
N ILE A 137 8.31 -7.24 8.89
CA ILE A 137 7.18 -7.87 9.57
C ILE A 137 6.11 -8.27 8.55
N THR A 138 5.39 -9.34 8.83
CA THR A 138 4.20 -9.71 8.04
C THR A 138 3.01 -8.83 8.43
N PHE A 139 1.95 -8.82 7.61
CA PHE A 139 0.68 -8.16 7.95
C PHE A 139 0.09 -8.75 9.22
N GLU A 140 0.15 -10.06 9.41
CA GLU A 140 -0.36 -10.72 10.62
C GLU A 140 0.43 -10.28 11.87
N GLU A 141 1.74 -10.08 11.75
CA GLU A 141 2.57 -9.49 12.81
C GLU A 141 2.21 -8.02 13.07
N TRP A 142 2.00 -7.23 12.00
CA TRP A 142 1.56 -5.85 12.11
C TRP A 142 0.20 -5.74 12.80
N VAL A 143 -0.81 -6.53 12.38
CA VAL A 143 -2.14 -6.58 13.01
C VAL A 143 -2.04 -6.99 14.48
N ARG A 144 -1.20 -7.98 14.81
CA ARG A 144 -0.95 -8.34 16.22
C ARG A 144 -0.32 -7.19 17.00
N GLY A 145 0.61 -6.46 16.38
CA GLY A 145 1.22 -5.26 16.96
C GLY A 145 0.18 -4.18 17.24
N VAL A 146 -0.67 -3.85 16.27
CA VAL A 146 -1.78 -2.89 16.43
C VAL A 146 -2.69 -3.33 17.58
N ASN A 147 -3.14 -4.58 17.59
CA ASN A 147 -4.01 -5.07 18.66
C ASN A 147 -3.35 -5.05 20.05
N ARG A 148 -2.03 -5.26 20.11
CA ARG A 148 -1.27 -5.26 21.37
C ARG A 148 -1.01 -3.86 21.91
N TYR A 149 -0.79 -2.89 21.02
CA TYR A 149 -0.32 -1.55 21.38
C TYR A 149 -1.34 -0.44 21.15
N LYS A 150 -2.55 -0.75 20.64
CA LYS A 150 -3.65 0.21 20.57
C LYS A 150 -3.89 0.81 21.96
N ASP A 151 -3.93 2.13 22.01
CA ASP A 151 -4.26 2.90 23.20
C ASP A 151 -5.68 3.49 23.08
N ASP A 152 -6.14 4.16 24.13
CA ASP A 152 -7.48 4.76 24.14
C ASP A 152 -7.63 5.83 23.05
N PHE A 153 -6.55 6.52 22.69
CA PHE A 153 -6.54 7.51 21.60
C PHE A 153 -6.83 6.82 20.25
N MET A 154 -6.02 5.84 19.86
CA MET A 154 -6.21 5.09 18.61
C MET A 154 -7.60 4.46 18.54
N VAL A 155 -8.08 3.87 19.65
CA VAL A 155 -9.41 3.26 19.70
C VAL A 155 -10.51 4.29 19.51
N SER A 156 -10.37 5.50 20.07
CA SER A 156 -11.33 6.59 19.89
C SER A 156 -11.36 7.06 18.45
N GLU A 157 -10.21 7.40 17.88
CA GLU A 157 -10.08 7.88 16.49
C GLU A 157 -10.69 6.87 15.49
N LEU A 158 -10.33 5.59 15.62
CA LEU A 158 -10.87 4.55 14.75
C LEU A 158 -12.40 4.41 14.88
N ARG A 159 -12.96 4.57 16.07
CA ARG A 159 -14.42 4.51 16.27
C ARG A 159 -15.13 5.73 15.69
N GLU A 160 -14.53 6.91 15.79
CA GLU A 160 -15.07 8.13 15.18
C GLU A 160 -15.10 8.02 13.64
N LEU A 161 -14.13 7.33 13.06
CA LEU A 161 -14.10 6.97 11.63
C LEU A 161 -15.05 5.80 11.27
N GLY A 162 -15.75 5.23 12.24
CA GLY A 162 -16.76 4.17 12.04
C GLY A 162 -16.23 2.74 12.08
N TYR A 163 -14.97 2.51 12.51
CA TYR A 163 -14.43 1.17 12.69
C TYR A 163 -14.90 0.53 14.01
N THR A 164 -15.26 -0.75 13.93
CA THR A 164 -15.54 -1.56 15.13
C THR A 164 -14.24 -2.08 15.73
N VAL A 165 -13.83 -1.49 16.86
CA VAL A 165 -12.64 -1.91 17.61
C VAL A 165 -13.06 -2.55 18.93
N THR A 166 -12.82 -3.85 19.07
CA THR A 166 -12.98 -4.56 20.34
C THR A 166 -11.91 -4.09 21.33
N LYS A 167 -12.24 -3.99 22.63
CA LYS A 167 -11.21 -3.74 23.65
C LYS A 167 -10.31 -4.96 23.78
#